data_AF-A0ABD0PUS5-F1
#
_entry.id   AF-A0ABD0PUS5-F1
#
_cell.length_a   1.000
_cell.length_b   1.000
_cell.length_c   1.000
_cell.angle_alpha   90.00
_cell.angle_beta   90.00
_cell.angle_gamma   90.00
#
_symmetry.space_group_name_H-M   'P 1'
#
loop_
_entity.id
_entity.type
_entity.pdbx_description
1 polymer ?
#
loop_
_entity_poly.entity_id
_entity_poly.type
_entity_poly.pdbx_seq_one_letter_code
_entity_poly.pdbx_strand_id
1 'polypeptide(L)' 'IYDMDKDGYISNGELFQVLKMMVGNNLKDTQLQQIVDKTIINADKDGDGRISFEEFCA' A
#
# COMPACT_ATOMS: atom_id res chain seq x y z
N ILE A 1 7.25 -4.92 8.25
CA ILE A 1 7.42 -5.61 6.94
C ILE A 1 6.79 -4.74 5.85
N TYR A 2 5.58 -4.21 6.08
CA TYR A 2 4.96 -3.21 5.20
C TYR A 2 5.48 -1.80 5.47
N ASP A 3 5.39 -1.35 6.72
CA ASP A 3 6.05 -0.13 7.19
C ASP A 3 7.57 -0.36 7.25
N MET A 4 8.32 0.34 6.38
CA MET A 4 9.77 0.23 6.21
C MET A 4 10.52 1.33 6.93
N ASP A 5 9.98 2.55 6.94
CA ASP A 5 10.58 3.70 7.60
C ASP A 5 10.22 3.82 9.10
N LYS A 6 9.24 3.01 9.54
CA LYS A 6 8.75 2.90 10.92
C LYS A 6 8.02 4.16 11.38
N ASP A 7 7.35 4.86 10.47
CA ASP A 7 6.53 6.03 10.80
C ASP A 7 5.14 5.66 11.37
N GLY A 8 4.78 4.38 11.35
CA GLY A 8 3.50 3.87 11.84
C GLY A 8 2.39 3.83 10.79
N TYR A 9 2.69 4.24 9.56
CA TYR A 9 1.79 4.25 8.42
C TYR A 9 2.34 3.33 7.32
N ILE A 10 1.46 2.95 6.39
CA ILE A 10 1.86 2.30 5.15
C ILE A 10 1.62 3.32 4.04
N SER A 11 2.71 3.86 3.51
CA SER A 11 2.64 4.76 2.36
C SER A 11 2.36 4.00 1.06
N ASN A 12 1.94 4.73 0.02
CA ASN A 12 1.75 4.18 -1.31
C ASN A 12 3.01 3.49 -1.86
N GLY A 13 4.18 4.10 -1.68
CA GLY A 13 5.44 3.54 -2.14
C GLY A 13 5.80 2.24 -1.43
N GLU A 14 5.56 2.17 -0.11
CA GLU A 14 5.82 0.96 0.67
C GLU A 14 4.89 -0.18 0.29
N LEU A 15 3.60 0.10 0.15
CA LEU A 15 2.63 -0.89 -0.33
C LEU A 15 2.99 -1.40 -1.73
N PHE A 16 3.42 -0.51 -2.63
CA PHE A 16 3.89 -0.89 -3.95
C PHE A 16 5.09 -1.84 -3.90
N GLN A 17 6.11 -1.50 -3.10
CA GLN A 17 7.30 -2.34 -3.01
C GLN A 17 6.98 -3.74 -2.48
N VAL A 18 6.14 -3.82 -1.45
CA VAL A 18 5.78 -5.11 -0.86
C VAL A 18 4.97 -5.95 -1.83
N LEU A 19 3.98 -5.37 -2.50
CA LEU A 19 3.20 -6.09 -3.51
C LEU A 19 4.07 -6.50 -4.70
N LYS A 20 5.05 -5.69 -5.11
CA LYS A 20 6.01 -6.04 -6.15
C LYS A 20 6.88 -7.23 -5.76
N MET A 21 7.32 -7.29 -4.50
CA MET A 21 8.08 -8.43 -3.97
C MET A 21 7.23 -9.71 -3.89
N MET A 22 5.93 -9.60 -3.58
CA MET A 22 5.02 -10.74 -3.48
C MET A 22 4.60 -11.30 -4.84
N VAL A 23 4.29 -10.43 -5.79
CA VAL A 23 3.76 -10.81 -7.11
C VAL A 23 4.87 -11.08 -8.13
N GLY A 24 6.08 -10.54 -7.90
CA GLY A 24 7.21 -10.66 -8.81
C GLY A 24 6.91 -10.01 -10.17
N ASN A 25 7.32 -10.68 -11.26
CA ASN A 25 7.15 -10.19 -12.64
C ASN A 25 5.79 -10.54 -13.27
N ASN A 26 4.81 -11.00 -12.49
CA ASN A 26 3.50 -11.39 -13.03
C ASN A 26 2.62 -10.19 -13.39
N LEU A 27 2.93 -8.99 -12.89
CA LEU A 27 2.22 -7.75 -13.20
C LEU A 27 3.18 -6.69 -13.73
N LYS A 28 2.69 -5.84 -14.63
CA LYS A 28 3.38 -4.61 -15.01
C LYS A 28 3.31 -3.60 -13.88
N ASP A 29 4.34 -2.77 -13.73
CA ASP A 29 4.39 -1.70 -12.72
C ASP A 29 3.15 -0.79 -12.75
N THR A 30 2.61 -0.50 -13.93
CA THR A 30 1.39 0.30 -14.07
C THR A 30 0.14 -0.39 -13.52
N GLN A 31 0.01 -1.71 -13.73
CA GLN A 31 -1.12 -2.48 -13.19
C GLN A 31 -1.00 -2.62 -11.69
N LEU A 32 0.23 -2.83 -11.20
CA LEU A 32 0.52 -2.90 -9.78
C LEU A 32 0.20 -1.57 -9.09
N GLN A 33 0.61 -0.45 -9.67
CA GLN A 33 0.30 0.89 -9.17
C GLN A 33 -1.20 1.12 -9.09
N GLN A 34 -1.97 0.72 -10.10
CA GLN A 34 -3.43 0.82 -10.07
C GLN A 34 -4.07 0.00 -8.95
N ILE A 35 -3.48 -1.15 -8.59
CA ILE A 35 -3.96 -1.96 -7.46
C ILE A 35 -3.64 -1.23 -6.15
N VAL A 36 -2.41 -0.74 -5.99
CA VAL A 36 -1.97 0.03 -4.82
C VAL A 36 -2.88 1.23 -4.59
N ASP A 37 -3.11 2.04 -5.62
CA ASP A 37 -3.93 3.25 -5.54
C ASP A 37 -5.37 2.91 -5.12
N LYS A 38 -5.95 1.86 -5.71
CA LYS A 38 -7.29 1.39 -5.32
C LYS A 38 -7.31 0.86 -3.90
N THR A 39 -6.29 0.15 -3.45
CA THR A 39 -6.22 -0.37 -2.08
C THR A 39 -6.18 0.76 -1.08
N ILE A 40 -5.36 1.78 -1.30
CA ILE A 40 -5.29 2.96 -0.43
C ILE A 40 -6.63 3.66 -0.42
N ILE A 41 -7.21 3.99 -1.58
CA ILE A 41 -8.52 4.67 -1.65
C ILE A 41 -9.64 3.92 -0.90
N ASN A 42 -9.61 2.59 -0.85
CA ASN A 42 -10.61 1.81 -0.14
C ASN A 42 -10.32 1.64 1.36
N ALA A 43 -9.05 1.71 1.77
CA ALA A 43 -8.63 1.50 3.16
C ALA A 43 -8.47 2.82 3.94
N ASP A 44 -8.10 3.89 3.25
CA ASP A 44 -7.93 5.25 3.77
C ASP A 44 -9.30 5.84 4.13
N LYS A 45 -9.65 5.76 5.42
CA LYS A 45 -10.93 6.20 5.97
C LYS A 45 -10.86 7.65 6.42
N ASP A 46 -9.68 8.13 6.81
CA ASP A 46 -9.48 9.50 7.28
C ASP A 46 -9.04 10.48 6.18
N GLY A 47 -8.61 9.98 5.02
CA GLY A 47 -8.25 10.74 3.83
C GLY A 47 -6.82 11.29 3.84
N ASP A 48 -5.91 10.72 4.65
CA ASP A 48 -4.53 11.17 4.76
C ASP A 48 -3.61 10.68 3.61
N GLY A 49 -4.13 9.80 2.75
CA GLY A 49 -3.44 9.23 1.60
C GLY A 49 -2.47 8.10 1.95
N ARG A 50 -2.54 7.56 3.17
CA ARG A 50 -1.77 6.44 3.69
C ARG A 50 -2.72 5.45 4.35
N ILE A 51 -2.16 4.39 4.94
CA ILE A 51 -2.94 3.41 5.70
C ILE A 51 -2.32 3.30 7.08
N SER A 52 -3.03 3.75 8.10
CA SER A 52 -2.69 3.54 9.49
C SER A 52 -2.90 2.08 9.91
N PHE A 53 -2.32 1.67 11.04
CA PHE A 53 -2.57 0.33 11.60
C PHE A 53 -4.05 0.09 11.89
N GLU A 54 -4.76 1.11 12.34
CA GLU A 54 -6.19 1.05 12.64
C GLU A 54 -7.02 0.81 11.39
N GLU A 55 -6.69 1.48 10.28
CA GLU A 55 -7.34 1.29 8.98
C GLU A 55 -7.04 -0.08 8.38
N PHE A 56 -5.81 -0.59 8.55
CA PHE A 56 -5.44 -1.92 8.09
C PHE A 56 -6.23 -3.04 8.80
N CYS A 57 -6.58 -2.85 10.07
CA CYS A 57 -7.29 -3.84 10.87
C CYS A 57 -8.82 -3.78 10.78
N ALA A 58 -9.38 -2.77 10.13
CA ALA A 58 -10.80 -2.43 10.21
C ALA A 58 -11.60 -2.83 8.95
#